data_AF-A0A1V4R4K9-F1
#
_entry.id   AF-A0A1V4R4K9-F1
#
_cell.length_a   1.000
_cell.length_b   1.000
_cell.length_c   1.000
_cell.angle_alpha   90.00
_cell.angle_beta   90.00
_cell.angle_gamma   90.00
#
_symmetry.space_group_name_H-M   'P 1'
#
loop_
_entity.id
_entity.type
_entity.pdbx_description
1 polymer ?
#
loop_
_entity_poly.entity_id
_entity_poly.type
_entity_poly.pdbx_seq_one_letter_code
_entity_poly.pdbx_strand_id
1 'polypeptide(L)'
;MKTIFVIFIAVFSCLIWASEFTIELSWDEFEGECNGFMSGSIGKDHGFVSGSGSEEVLDGKLVSIGEGMSMDANQVFKINSDEGYFTFWIKDKFADDDMNNDPSLIARAKPMISVYQGSNLIDLIKVPAGSGLACKVFTLDADSGELDTEIRYFPKSRIIVGRAVHAVTGDPLEDVKVLAIDYMKDSQMTVTDESGVFIFPVEIGQYMIKLSKEGFIGTTADIRMGADETPRELIAALSPEIKEFRIILTWGSRPRDLDAHLSGPDPDGGDFHIWYRNKYPIGGKDFLDRDDTDKYGPETITIYKPAVGSYYYSVYDYSNKSKKRSKHLSRSNATVKVYGQNKLLASFEVPANMKGNCWHVFEINESHEIIPINIVDFVKKEQNIQ
;
A
#
# COMPACT_ATOMS: atom_id res chain seq x y z
N MET A 1 -16.28 -1.72 -69.56
CA MET A 1 -15.32 -1.04 -68.65
C MET A 1 -16.09 -0.50 -67.46
N LYS A 2 -15.96 -1.13 -66.29
CA LYS A 2 -16.43 -0.59 -65.01
C LYS A 2 -15.27 -0.74 -64.04
N THR A 3 -14.66 0.40 -63.70
CA THR A 3 -13.52 0.48 -62.79
C THR A 3 -14.06 0.33 -61.37
N ILE A 4 -13.71 -0.77 -60.69
CA ILE A 4 -14.01 -0.95 -59.27
C ILE A 4 -12.90 -0.24 -58.49
N PHE A 5 -13.26 0.86 -57.82
CA PHE A 5 -12.40 1.51 -56.84
C PHE A 5 -12.47 0.70 -55.54
N VAL A 6 -11.39 0.01 -55.21
CA VAL A 6 -11.21 -0.59 -53.88
C VAL A 6 -10.65 0.50 -52.97
N ILE A 7 -11.50 1.03 -52.08
CA ILE A 7 -11.09 1.95 -51.02
C ILE A 7 -10.47 1.10 -49.91
N PHE A 8 -9.15 1.16 -49.76
CA PHE A 8 -8.48 0.68 -48.54
C PHE A 8 -8.81 1.67 -47.42
N ILE A 9 -9.73 1.28 -46.54
CA ILE A 9 -9.91 1.94 -45.25
C ILE A 9 -8.71 1.52 -44.40
N ALA A 10 -7.70 2.39 -44.33
CA ALA A 10 -6.65 2.28 -43.33
C ALA A 10 -7.31 2.53 -41.97
N VAL A 11 -7.58 1.45 -41.24
CA VAL A 11 -7.91 1.52 -39.82
C VAL A 11 -6.62 2.01 -39.14
N PHE A 12 -6.52 3.32 -38.91
CA PHE A 12 -5.59 3.86 -37.93
C PHE A 12 -6.03 3.30 -36.59
N SER A 13 -5.40 2.22 -36.15
CA SER A 13 -5.36 1.89 -34.73
C SER A 13 -4.73 3.10 -34.07
N CYS A 14 -5.54 3.89 -33.39
CA CYS A 14 -5.07 4.84 -32.40
C CYS A 14 -4.40 3.98 -31.33
N LEU A 15 -3.10 3.71 -31.51
CA LEU A 15 -2.22 3.25 -30.45
C LEU A 15 -2.27 4.39 -29.44
N ILE A 16 -3.11 4.22 -28.43
CA ILE A 16 -3.02 5.01 -27.21
C ILE A 16 -1.64 4.65 -26.68
N TRP A 17 -0.69 5.57 -26.84
CA TRP A 17 0.64 5.39 -26.29
C TRP A 17 0.44 5.26 -24.78
N ALA A 18 0.86 4.13 -24.19
CA ALA A 18 0.96 4.02 -22.75
C ALA A 18 1.80 5.20 -22.23
N SER A 19 1.51 5.70 -21.03
CA SER A 19 2.42 6.64 -20.37
C SER A 19 3.75 5.93 -20.14
N GLU A 20 4.74 6.26 -20.95
CA GLU A 20 6.09 5.74 -20.83
C GLU A 20 6.82 6.55 -19.75
N PHE A 21 7.10 5.92 -18.61
CA PHE A 21 8.03 6.47 -17.64
C PHE A 21 9.41 5.87 -17.89
N THR A 22 10.44 6.72 -17.86
CA THR A 22 11.84 6.29 -17.90
C THR A 22 12.51 6.70 -16.61
N ILE A 23 13.16 5.74 -15.94
CA ILE A 23 13.88 5.94 -14.69
C ILE A 23 15.34 5.65 -14.97
N GLU A 24 16.20 6.65 -14.77
CA GLU A 24 17.64 6.54 -14.98
C GLU A 24 18.34 6.67 -13.63
N LEU A 25 18.96 5.58 -13.17
CA LEU A 25 19.84 5.57 -12.01
C LEU A 25 21.29 5.79 -12.48
N SER A 26 21.99 6.73 -11.87
CA SER A 26 23.43 6.92 -12.04
C SER A 26 24.13 7.06 -10.69
N TRP A 27 25.44 6.79 -10.65
CA TRP A 27 26.24 6.86 -9.44
C TRP A 27 27.72 7.18 -9.73
N ASP A 28 28.47 7.49 -8.69
CA ASP A 28 29.93 7.70 -8.72
C ASP A 28 30.66 6.35 -8.67
N GLU A 29 31.05 5.83 -9.84
CA GLU A 29 31.67 4.50 -10.00
C GLU A 29 33.01 4.34 -9.25
N PHE A 30 33.67 5.44 -8.92
CA PHE A 30 34.94 5.40 -8.19
C PHE A 30 34.74 5.23 -6.67
N GLU A 31 33.52 5.48 -6.18
CA GLU A 31 33.21 5.48 -4.74
C GLU A 31 32.32 4.30 -4.33
N GLY A 32 31.57 3.71 -5.26
CA GLY A 32 30.73 2.54 -5.00
C GLY A 32 29.97 2.06 -6.23
N GLU A 33 29.18 0.99 -6.04
CA GLU A 33 28.52 0.28 -7.14
C GLU A 33 27.04 0.05 -6.81
N CYS A 34 26.15 0.81 -7.43
CA CYS A 34 24.71 0.69 -7.19
C CYS A 34 24.04 -0.32 -8.12
N ASN A 35 22.99 -0.96 -7.61
CA ASN A 35 22.02 -1.70 -8.40
C ASN A 35 20.60 -1.21 -8.06
N GLY A 36 19.87 -0.77 -9.08
CA GLY A 36 18.47 -0.43 -9.00
C GLY A 36 17.59 -1.68 -9.05
N PHE A 37 16.54 -1.70 -8.24
CA PHE A 37 15.49 -2.70 -8.30
C PHE A 37 14.15 -1.99 -8.41
N MET A 38 13.32 -2.46 -9.34
CA MET A 38 11.99 -1.91 -9.51
C MET A 38 10.98 -3.02 -9.34
N SER A 39 10.06 -2.86 -8.40
CA SER A 39 8.92 -3.76 -8.22
C SER A 39 7.63 -3.01 -8.54
N GLY A 40 6.62 -3.74 -9.01
CA GLY A 40 5.34 -3.14 -9.35
C GLY A 40 4.19 -4.09 -9.30
N SER A 41 2.98 -3.53 -9.20
CA SER A 41 1.73 -4.26 -9.28
C SER A 41 0.77 -3.63 -10.28
N ILE A 42 0.10 -4.47 -11.06
CA ILE A 42 -0.99 -4.09 -11.94
C ILE A 42 -2.18 -5.00 -11.65
N GLY A 43 -3.18 -4.47 -10.96
CA GLY A 43 -4.28 -5.30 -10.44
C GLY A 43 -3.75 -6.29 -9.40
N LYS A 44 -3.84 -7.59 -9.68
CA LYS A 44 -3.33 -8.67 -8.82
C LYS A 44 -1.96 -9.20 -9.25
N ASP A 45 -1.49 -8.79 -10.42
CA ASP A 45 -0.21 -9.26 -10.93
C ASP A 45 0.91 -8.42 -10.32
N HIS A 46 1.98 -9.10 -9.91
CA HIS A 46 3.17 -8.48 -9.32
C HIS A 46 4.39 -8.91 -10.11
N GLY A 47 5.33 -7.99 -10.31
CA GLY A 47 6.59 -8.26 -10.97
C GLY A 47 7.70 -7.40 -10.40
N PHE A 48 8.94 -7.80 -10.63
CA PHE A 48 10.10 -6.98 -10.35
C PHE A 48 11.16 -7.19 -11.42
N VAL A 49 12.07 -6.23 -11.55
CA VAL A 49 13.25 -6.30 -12.42
C VAL A 49 14.47 -5.75 -11.67
N SER A 50 15.64 -6.27 -12.01
CA SER A 50 16.95 -5.78 -11.53
C SER A 50 17.67 -5.00 -12.64
N GLY A 51 18.35 -3.91 -12.26
CA GLY A 51 19.16 -3.11 -13.17
C GLY A 51 20.42 -3.81 -13.68
N SER A 52 20.81 -4.92 -13.04
CA SER A 52 22.00 -5.71 -13.38
C SER A 52 21.95 -6.35 -14.78
N GLY A 53 20.79 -6.40 -15.42
CA GLY A 53 20.62 -6.98 -16.74
C GLY A 53 19.30 -6.55 -17.40
N SER A 54 19.16 -6.88 -18.67
CA SER A 54 17.91 -6.63 -19.39
C SER A 54 16.87 -7.70 -19.06
N GLU A 55 15.69 -7.26 -18.63
CA GLU A 55 14.58 -8.12 -18.22
C GLU A 55 13.24 -7.39 -18.41
N GLU A 56 12.17 -8.13 -18.68
CA GLU A 56 10.80 -7.60 -18.71
C GLU A 56 9.84 -8.47 -17.91
N VAL A 57 8.90 -7.82 -17.22
CA VAL A 57 7.83 -8.46 -16.45
C VAL A 57 6.51 -7.73 -16.69
N LEU A 58 5.41 -8.30 -16.16
CA LEU A 58 4.06 -7.74 -16.32
C LEU A 58 3.67 -7.53 -17.80
N ASP A 59 4.04 -8.50 -18.66
CA ASP A 59 3.77 -8.47 -20.11
C ASP A 59 4.39 -7.24 -20.80
N GLY A 60 5.68 -6.98 -20.51
CA GLY A 60 6.44 -5.86 -21.10
C GLY A 60 6.13 -4.48 -20.52
N LYS A 61 5.28 -4.41 -19.48
CA LYS A 61 4.88 -3.15 -18.84
C LYS A 61 5.91 -2.63 -17.84
N LEU A 62 6.76 -3.49 -17.31
CA LEU A 62 7.90 -3.10 -16.48
C LEU A 62 9.16 -3.74 -17.04
N VAL A 63 10.14 -2.91 -17.39
CA VAL A 63 11.34 -3.34 -18.11
C VAL A 63 12.58 -2.75 -17.44
N SER A 64 13.60 -3.58 -17.24
CA SER A 64 14.98 -3.15 -17.06
C SER A 64 15.71 -3.25 -18.39
N ILE A 65 16.37 -2.17 -18.80
CA ILE A 65 17.25 -2.19 -19.99
C ILE A 65 18.63 -2.75 -19.62
N GLY A 66 18.98 -2.78 -18.33
CA GLY A 66 20.29 -3.16 -17.83
C GLY A 66 21.25 -1.99 -17.73
N GLU A 67 22.52 -2.32 -17.47
CA GLU A 67 23.61 -1.35 -17.37
C GLU A 67 24.03 -0.82 -18.75
N GLY A 68 24.17 0.50 -18.86
CA GLY A 68 24.65 1.14 -20.08
C GLY A 68 26.14 0.92 -20.32
N MET A 69 26.58 0.98 -21.58
CA MET A 69 28.00 0.89 -21.98
C MET A 69 28.73 2.26 -21.91
N SER A 70 28.20 3.24 -21.19
CA SER A 70 28.64 4.65 -21.25
C SER A 70 29.76 4.98 -20.27
N MET A 71 30.35 6.18 -20.38
CA MET A 71 31.39 6.69 -19.45
C MET A 71 30.86 6.94 -18.03
N ASP A 72 29.55 7.02 -17.84
CA ASP A 72 28.92 7.12 -16.52
C ASP A 72 28.21 5.79 -16.20
N ALA A 73 28.47 5.24 -15.02
CA ALA A 73 27.80 4.04 -14.54
C ALA A 73 26.32 4.33 -14.31
N ASN A 74 25.47 3.69 -15.13
CA ASN A 74 24.04 3.93 -15.15
C ASN A 74 23.22 2.68 -15.43
N GLN A 75 21.95 2.73 -15.03
CA GLN A 75 20.93 1.72 -15.30
C GLN A 75 19.62 2.42 -15.68
N VAL A 76 18.91 1.84 -16.65
CA VAL A 76 17.66 2.41 -17.16
C VAL A 76 16.50 1.44 -16.99
N PHE A 77 15.38 1.94 -16.49
CA PHE A 77 14.13 1.21 -16.32
C PHE A 77 13.01 1.93 -17.05
N LYS A 78 12.04 1.15 -17.53
CA LYS A 78 10.85 1.67 -18.21
C LYS A 78 9.57 1.10 -17.61
N ILE A 79 8.58 1.96 -17.44
CA ILE A 79 7.20 1.55 -17.22
C ILE A 79 6.38 1.93 -18.45
N ASN A 80 5.81 0.93 -19.10
CA ASN A 80 4.96 1.07 -20.28
C ASN A 80 3.50 0.78 -19.90
N SER A 81 2.98 1.55 -18.94
CA SER A 81 1.65 1.31 -18.37
C SER A 81 0.98 2.63 -18.02
N ASP A 82 -0.33 2.70 -18.22
CA ASP A 82 -1.23 3.76 -17.72
C ASP A 82 -1.88 3.36 -16.37
N GLU A 83 -1.40 2.27 -15.78
CA GLU A 83 -1.87 1.80 -14.49
C GLU A 83 -0.80 1.06 -13.69
N GLY A 84 -1.01 1.02 -12.38
CA GLY A 84 -0.19 0.24 -11.46
C GLY A 84 0.60 1.12 -10.50
N TYR A 85 1.09 0.50 -9.44
CA TYR A 85 1.97 1.13 -8.48
C TYR A 85 3.34 0.48 -8.57
N PHE A 86 4.37 1.31 -8.63
CA PHE A 86 5.75 0.87 -8.78
C PHE A 86 6.60 1.48 -7.69
N THR A 87 7.54 0.72 -7.15
CA THR A 87 8.49 1.18 -6.13
C THR A 87 9.90 0.98 -6.65
N PHE A 88 10.72 2.03 -6.50
CA PHE A 88 12.13 1.98 -6.85
C PHE A 88 12.99 1.87 -5.61
N TRP A 89 13.93 0.93 -5.65
CA TRP A 89 14.87 0.60 -4.59
C TRP A 89 16.30 0.65 -5.12
N ILE A 90 17.24 0.94 -4.22
CA ILE A 90 18.68 0.85 -4.48
C ILE A 90 19.29 -0.11 -3.48
N LYS A 91 20.20 -0.96 -3.96
CA LYS A 91 21.15 -1.72 -3.14
C LYS A 91 22.55 -1.51 -3.72
N ASP A 92 23.58 -1.92 -2.98
CA ASP A 92 24.92 -2.06 -3.55
C ASP A 92 25.04 -3.43 -4.24
N LYS A 93 25.80 -3.51 -5.35
CA LYS A 93 25.95 -4.74 -6.15
C LYS A 93 26.62 -5.89 -5.40
N PHE A 94 27.44 -5.58 -4.41
CA PHE A 94 28.23 -6.53 -3.66
C PHE A 94 27.79 -6.63 -2.21
N ALA A 95 26.90 -5.76 -1.75
CA ALA A 95 26.30 -5.87 -0.43
C ALA A 95 25.43 -7.12 -0.35
N ASP A 96 25.60 -7.84 0.75
CA ASP A 96 24.82 -9.03 1.08
C ASP A 96 24.56 -9.01 2.60
N ASP A 97 23.37 -9.43 3.00
CA ASP A 97 22.92 -9.38 4.39
C ASP A 97 23.82 -10.20 5.34
N ASP A 98 24.54 -11.20 4.81
CA ASP A 98 25.29 -12.18 5.60
C ASP A 98 26.81 -12.08 5.38
N MET A 99 27.27 -11.77 4.17
CA MET A 99 28.69 -11.75 3.81
C MET A 99 29.32 -10.37 3.73
N ASN A 100 28.60 -9.35 3.25
CA ASN A 100 29.12 -8.00 3.03
C ASN A 100 28.07 -6.97 3.43
N ASN A 101 27.97 -6.72 4.73
CA ASN A 101 26.91 -5.93 5.34
C ASN A 101 27.36 -4.50 5.72
N ASP A 102 28.27 -3.90 4.95
CA ASP A 102 28.68 -2.50 5.17
C ASP A 102 27.52 -1.55 4.79
N PRO A 103 26.89 -0.89 5.77
CA PRO A 103 25.68 -0.11 5.54
C PRO A 103 25.97 1.24 4.86
N SER A 104 27.24 1.58 4.62
CA SER A 104 27.62 2.85 4.00
C SER A 104 27.82 2.77 2.48
N LEU A 105 27.82 1.57 1.90
CA LEU A 105 28.15 1.34 0.49
C LEU A 105 27.24 2.13 -0.48
N ILE A 106 25.92 2.07 -0.28
CA ILE A 106 24.96 2.84 -1.09
C ILE A 106 25.25 4.34 -1.01
N ALA A 107 25.55 4.86 0.19
CA ALA A 107 25.77 6.28 0.40
C ALA A 107 27.07 6.78 -0.26
N ARG A 108 28.13 5.96 -0.29
CA ARG A 108 29.41 6.32 -0.94
C ARG A 108 29.24 6.52 -2.44
N ALA A 109 28.41 5.70 -3.08
CA ALA A 109 28.13 5.78 -4.52
C ALA A 109 27.37 7.06 -4.93
N LYS A 110 26.84 7.86 -3.99
CA LYS A 110 26.13 9.14 -4.24
C LYS A 110 25.04 9.01 -5.33
N PRO A 111 24.11 8.05 -5.24
CA PRO A 111 23.19 7.77 -6.34
C PRO A 111 22.28 8.95 -6.67
N MET A 112 22.03 9.12 -7.96
CA MET A 112 21.08 10.09 -8.51
C MET A 112 20.08 9.37 -9.40
N ILE A 113 18.80 9.74 -9.28
CA ILE A 113 17.72 9.19 -10.11
C ILE A 113 17.05 10.30 -10.89
N SER A 114 17.02 10.17 -12.22
CA SER A 114 16.20 11.01 -13.08
C SER A 114 14.93 10.26 -13.46
N VAL A 115 13.77 10.87 -13.25
CA VAL A 115 12.48 10.28 -13.61
C VAL A 115 11.86 11.13 -14.73
N TYR A 116 11.54 10.49 -15.84
CA TYR A 116 10.91 11.11 -17.00
C TYR A 116 9.52 10.55 -17.24
N GLN A 117 8.62 11.39 -17.74
CA GLN A 117 7.35 10.99 -18.35
C GLN A 117 7.36 11.43 -19.81
N GLY A 118 7.43 10.48 -20.74
CA GLY A 118 7.82 10.76 -22.12
C GLY A 118 9.20 11.41 -22.16
N SER A 119 9.31 12.58 -22.78
CA SER A 119 10.57 13.36 -22.85
C SER A 119 10.75 14.37 -21.71
N ASN A 120 9.76 14.50 -20.82
CA ASN A 120 9.77 15.53 -19.78
C ASN A 120 10.39 14.96 -18.50
N LEU A 121 11.45 15.60 -18.01
CA LEU A 121 11.98 15.31 -16.68
C LEU A 121 10.95 15.78 -15.63
N ILE A 122 10.43 14.85 -14.84
CA ILE A 122 9.45 15.15 -13.80
C ILE A 122 10.10 15.26 -12.41
N ASP A 123 11.21 14.57 -12.17
CA ASP A 123 11.99 14.73 -10.94
C ASP A 123 13.47 14.35 -11.14
N LEU A 124 14.34 14.96 -10.33
CA LEU A 124 15.75 14.63 -10.21
C LEU A 124 16.07 14.43 -8.72
N ILE A 125 16.12 13.18 -8.31
CA ILE A 125 16.28 12.77 -6.92
C ILE A 125 17.75 12.54 -6.63
N LYS A 126 18.33 13.39 -5.78
CA LYS A 126 19.66 13.15 -5.18
C LYS A 126 19.46 12.38 -3.89
N VAL A 127 19.99 11.17 -3.80
CA VAL A 127 19.85 10.34 -2.60
C VAL A 127 20.82 10.86 -1.53
N PRO A 128 20.34 11.44 -0.41
CA PRO A 128 21.19 11.88 0.68
C PRO A 128 21.92 10.69 1.31
N ALA A 129 23.11 10.94 1.85
CA ALA A 129 23.86 9.92 2.56
C ALA A 129 23.05 9.36 3.74
N GLY A 130 23.03 8.04 3.86
CA GLY A 130 22.39 7.31 4.95
C GLY A 130 23.10 5.99 5.23
N SER A 131 22.50 5.17 6.10
CA SER A 131 23.09 3.92 6.57
C SER A 131 22.09 2.78 6.38
N GLY A 132 22.37 1.85 5.46
CA GLY A 132 21.57 0.65 5.21
C GLY A 132 22.04 -0.16 4.01
N LEU A 133 21.57 -1.40 3.91
CA LEU A 133 21.85 -2.33 2.81
C LEU A 133 20.82 -2.28 1.69
N ALA A 134 19.66 -1.69 1.96
CA ALA A 134 18.65 -1.37 0.96
C ALA A 134 18.12 0.04 1.22
N CYS A 135 17.81 0.76 0.14
CA CYS A 135 17.19 2.09 0.21
C CYS A 135 15.94 2.11 -0.66
N LYS A 136 14.77 2.34 -0.05
CA LYS A 136 13.58 2.76 -0.81
C LYS A 136 13.81 4.21 -1.23
N VAL A 137 13.41 4.56 -2.46
CA VAL A 137 13.62 5.92 -2.98
C VAL A 137 12.30 6.60 -3.28
N PHE A 138 11.42 5.96 -4.03
CA PHE A 138 10.11 6.50 -4.36
C PHE A 138 9.09 5.42 -4.67
N THR A 139 7.82 5.81 -4.60
CA THR A 139 6.73 5.10 -5.26
C THR A 139 6.15 5.95 -6.39
N LEU A 140 5.72 5.31 -7.47
CA LEU A 140 5.09 5.93 -8.63
C LEU A 140 3.74 5.27 -8.87
N ASP A 141 2.72 6.10 -9.07
CA ASP A 141 1.44 5.67 -9.62
C ASP A 141 1.40 6.01 -11.11
N ALA A 142 1.34 4.99 -11.96
CA ALA A 142 1.38 5.17 -13.40
C ALA A 142 0.09 5.80 -13.97
N ASP A 143 -1.04 5.73 -13.27
CA ASP A 143 -2.31 6.32 -13.72
C ASP A 143 -2.32 7.85 -13.50
N SER A 144 -1.91 8.29 -12.30
CA SER A 144 -1.86 9.71 -11.96
C SER A 144 -0.55 10.40 -12.36
N GLY A 145 0.53 9.63 -12.54
CA GLY A 145 1.89 10.14 -12.67
C GLY A 145 2.46 10.71 -11.36
N GLU A 146 1.76 10.55 -10.23
CA GLU A 146 2.20 11.06 -8.95
C GLU A 146 3.41 10.26 -8.44
N LEU A 147 4.52 10.95 -8.24
CA LEU A 147 5.75 10.44 -7.64
C LEU A 147 5.77 10.82 -6.15
N ASP A 148 5.95 9.84 -5.28
CA ASP A 148 6.07 10.04 -3.83
C ASP A 148 7.47 9.61 -3.41
N THR A 149 8.34 10.60 -3.21
CA THR A 149 9.75 10.39 -2.87
C THR A 149 9.87 10.11 -1.37
N GLU A 150 10.24 8.88 -1.04
CA GLU A 150 10.41 8.36 0.31
C GLU A 150 11.79 7.71 0.40
N ILE A 151 12.80 8.51 0.74
CA ILE A 151 14.17 8.01 0.87
C ILE A 151 14.33 7.40 2.26
N ARG A 152 14.33 6.07 2.31
CA ARG A 152 14.42 5.32 3.56
C ARG A 152 15.42 4.19 3.45
N TYR A 153 16.43 4.23 4.31
CA TYR A 153 17.42 3.18 4.45
C TYR A 153 16.96 2.09 5.40
N PHE A 154 17.30 0.85 5.05
CA PHE A 154 16.97 -0.35 5.80
C PHE A 154 18.26 -1.09 6.18
N PRO A 155 18.37 -1.61 7.42
CA PRO A 155 19.60 -2.23 7.90
C PRO A 155 19.94 -3.54 7.19
N LYS A 156 18.96 -4.14 6.52
CA LYS A 156 19.04 -5.39 5.76
C LYS A 156 18.09 -5.33 4.57
N SER A 157 18.35 -6.16 3.57
CA SER A 157 17.52 -6.29 2.37
C SER A 157 16.38 -7.30 2.59
N ARG A 158 16.67 -8.44 3.24
CA ARG A 158 15.69 -9.50 3.53
C ARG A 158 15.06 -9.35 4.91
N ILE A 159 14.19 -8.35 5.06
CA ILE A 159 13.48 -8.09 6.31
C ILE A 159 11.99 -7.80 6.11
N ILE A 160 11.20 -8.13 7.12
CA ILE A 160 9.89 -7.56 7.37
C ILE A 160 10.05 -6.50 8.45
N VAL A 161 9.74 -5.26 8.12
CA VAL A 161 9.66 -4.15 9.08
C VAL A 161 8.19 -3.88 9.32
N GLY A 162 7.76 -3.87 10.57
CA GLY A 162 6.38 -3.53 10.87
C GLY A 162 6.21 -2.62 12.06
N ARG A 163 5.05 -1.96 12.10
CA ARG A 163 4.62 -1.11 13.20
C ARG A 163 3.31 -1.63 13.76
N ALA A 164 3.29 -1.95 15.05
CA ALA A 164 2.07 -2.22 15.79
C ALA A 164 1.56 -0.94 16.45
N VAL A 165 0.28 -0.63 16.25
CA VAL A 165 -0.37 0.56 16.81
C VAL A 165 -1.66 0.20 17.50
N HIS A 166 -2.03 1.00 18.49
CA HIS A 166 -3.32 0.93 19.14
C HIS A 166 -4.39 1.38 18.15
N ALA A 167 -5.37 0.54 17.83
CA ALA A 167 -6.35 0.87 16.80
C ALA A 167 -7.15 2.15 17.09
N VAL A 168 -7.54 2.34 18.37
CA VAL A 168 -8.35 3.48 18.83
C VAL A 168 -7.56 4.79 18.93
N THR A 169 -6.38 4.80 19.59
CA THR A 169 -5.64 6.06 19.83
C THR A 169 -4.59 6.36 18.77
N GLY A 170 -4.13 5.32 18.07
CA GLY A 170 -3.02 5.39 17.13
C GLY A 170 -1.63 5.38 17.74
N ASP A 171 -1.54 5.31 19.06
CA ASP A 171 -0.27 5.26 19.76
C ASP A 171 0.52 4.00 19.37
N PRO A 172 1.86 4.09 19.32
CA PRO A 172 2.70 2.91 19.16
C PRO A 172 2.47 1.92 20.31
N LEU A 173 2.50 0.62 19.98
CA LEU A 173 2.41 -0.44 20.99
C LEU A 173 3.75 -1.14 21.15
N GLU A 174 4.42 -0.89 22.28
CA GLU A 174 5.57 -1.66 22.75
C GLU A 174 5.17 -3.08 23.16
N ASP A 175 6.12 -4.03 23.24
CA ASP A 175 5.93 -5.38 23.79
C ASP A 175 4.81 -6.21 23.12
N VAL A 176 4.46 -5.90 21.87
CA VAL A 176 3.57 -6.76 21.07
C VAL A 176 4.38 -7.96 20.63
N LYS A 177 3.92 -9.17 20.98
CA LYS A 177 4.54 -10.41 20.52
C LYS A 177 4.26 -10.59 19.04
N VAL A 178 5.32 -10.71 18.26
CA VAL A 178 5.28 -10.94 16.82
C VAL A 178 5.87 -12.31 16.52
N LEU A 179 5.05 -13.21 15.96
CA LEU A 179 5.44 -14.56 15.57
C LEU A 179 5.36 -14.67 14.04
N ALA A 180 6.47 -14.93 13.38
CA ALA A 180 6.50 -15.24 11.95
C ALA A 180 6.51 -16.75 11.78
N ILE A 181 5.54 -17.29 11.03
CA ILE A 181 5.43 -18.71 10.73
C ILE A 181 5.65 -18.89 9.23
N ASP A 182 6.65 -19.69 8.86
CA ASP A 182 6.94 -19.99 7.45
C ASP A 182 6.04 -21.10 6.89
N TYR A 183 6.17 -21.39 5.59
CA TYR A 183 5.40 -22.44 4.91
C TYR A 183 5.71 -23.87 5.41
N MET A 184 6.88 -24.08 6.00
CA MET A 184 7.29 -25.34 6.65
C MET A 184 6.77 -25.45 8.09
N LYS A 185 6.08 -24.41 8.58
CA LYS A 185 5.59 -24.25 9.95
C LYS A 185 6.71 -24.08 10.99
N ASP A 186 7.92 -23.75 10.56
CA ASP A 186 8.91 -23.23 11.48
C ASP A 186 8.51 -21.81 11.90
N SER A 187 8.90 -21.43 13.12
CA SER A 187 8.47 -20.16 13.68
C SER A 187 9.57 -19.46 14.43
N GLN A 188 9.66 -18.17 14.19
CA GLN A 188 10.54 -17.26 14.89
C GLN A 188 9.70 -16.19 15.61
N MET A 189 10.23 -15.61 16.68
CA MET A 189 9.51 -14.62 17.49
C MET A 189 10.38 -13.40 17.79
N THR A 190 9.75 -12.24 17.81
CA THR A 190 10.30 -10.99 18.33
C THR A 190 9.21 -10.20 19.08
N VAL A 191 9.55 -9.03 19.60
CA VAL A 191 8.61 -8.07 20.18
C VAL A 191 8.83 -6.68 19.55
N THR A 192 7.80 -5.84 19.62
CA THR A 192 7.93 -4.43 19.24
C THR A 192 8.68 -3.62 20.30
N ASP A 193 9.42 -2.61 19.85
CA ASP A 193 10.09 -1.62 20.70
C ASP A 193 9.14 -0.51 21.21
N GLU A 194 9.66 0.46 21.96
CA GLU A 194 8.93 1.62 22.49
C GLU A 194 8.21 2.46 21.41
N SER A 195 8.68 2.41 20.17
CA SER A 195 8.07 3.08 19.01
C SER A 195 7.05 2.19 18.29
N GLY A 196 6.76 1.01 18.84
CA GLY A 196 5.86 0.01 18.27
C GLY A 196 6.45 -0.70 17.06
N VAL A 197 7.75 -0.56 16.79
CA VAL A 197 8.41 -1.11 15.61
C VAL A 197 9.00 -2.47 15.90
N PHE A 198 8.90 -3.38 14.95
CA PHE A 198 9.65 -4.63 14.92
C PHE A 198 10.39 -4.76 13.59
N ILE A 199 11.55 -5.41 13.63
CA ILE A 199 12.31 -5.81 12.44
C ILE A 199 12.52 -7.32 12.51
N PHE A 200 12.19 -7.99 11.42
CA PHE A 200 12.18 -9.44 11.34
C PHE A 200 12.99 -9.90 10.12
N PRO A 201 14.20 -10.45 10.30
CA PRO A 201 14.93 -11.09 9.22
C PRO A 201 14.17 -12.31 8.70
N VAL A 202 14.03 -12.41 7.38
CA VAL A 202 13.33 -13.51 6.73
C VAL A 202 14.13 -14.00 5.52
N GLU A 203 13.89 -15.22 5.10
CA GLU A 203 14.39 -15.73 3.83
C GLU A 203 13.34 -15.53 2.73
N ILE A 204 13.71 -15.83 1.47
CA ILE A 204 12.73 -15.87 0.38
C ILE A 204 11.67 -16.93 0.72
N GLY A 205 10.41 -16.51 0.80
CA GLY A 205 9.34 -17.38 1.27
C GLY A 205 8.03 -16.66 1.55
N GLN A 206 7.03 -17.44 1.96
CA GLN A 206 5.75 -16.94 2.46
C GLN A 206 5.70 -17.10 3.97
N TYR A 207 5.20 -16.05 4.64
CA TYR A 207 5.13 -15.96 6.08
C TYR A 207 3.74 -15.52 6.51
N MET A 208 3.20 -16.20 7.53
CA MET A 208 2.07 -15.71 8.31
C MET A 208 2.61 -15.02 9.57
N ILE A 209 2.42 -13.71 9.66
CA ILE A 209 2.80 -12.90 10.82
C ILE A 209 1.61 -12.83 11.76
N LYS A 210 1.81 -13.27 13.01
CA LYS A 210 0.82 -13.18 14.09
C LYS A 210 1.28 -12.14 15.11
N LEU A 211 0.40 -11.18 15.41
CA LEU A 211 0.64 -10.16 16.42
C LEU A 211 -0.33 -10.35 17.59
N SER A 212 0.19 -10.33 18.82
CA SER A 212 -0.61 -10.51 20.04
C SER A 212 -0.07 -9.70 21.21
N LYS A 213 -0.97 -9.14 22.01
CA LYS A 213 -0.67 -8.43 23.26
C LYS A 213 -1.84 -8.61 24.23
N GLU A 214 -1.55 -8.76 25.52
CA GLU A 214 -2.58 -8.88 26.55
C GLU A 214 -3.50 -7.63 26.57
N GLY A 215 -4.81 -7.84 26.69
CA GLY A 215 -5.81 -6.78 26.60
C GLY A 215 -6.17 -6.36 25.17
N PHE A 216 -5.56 -6.99 24.15
CA PHE A 216 -5.84 -6.75 22.73
C PHE A 216 -6.28 -8.04 22.03
N ILE A 217 -7.14 -7.88 21.03
CA ILE A 217 -7.51 -8.94 20.10
C ILE A 217 -6.36 -9.08 19.09
N GLY A 218 -5.76 -10.28 19.03
CA GLY A 218 -4.67 -10.57 18.10
C GLY A 218 -5.08 -10.46 16.64
N THR A 219 -4.10 -10.22 15.76
CA THR A 219 -4.30 -10.13 14.31
C THR A 219 -3.23 -10.90 13.56
N THR A 220 -3.53 -11.24 12.30
CA THR A 220 -2.61 -11.87 11.38
C THR A 220 -2.45 -11.07 10.10
N ALA A 221 -1.30 -11.24 9.43
CA ALA A 221 -1.00 -10.72 8.10
C ALA A 221 -0.15 -11.74 7.33
N ASP A 222 -0.42 -11.91 6.04
CA ASP A 222 0.37 -12.76 5.16
C ASP A 222 1.34 -11.91 4.36
N ILE A 223 2.63 -12.28 4.37
CA ILE A 223 3.71 -11.53 3.71
C ILE A 223 4.55 -12.50 2.89
N ARG A 224 4.91 -12.06 1.67
CA ARG A 224 5.82 -12.80 0.79
C ARG A 224 7.12 -12.02 0.61
N MET A 225 8.24 -12.60 1.00
CA MET A 225 9.57 -12.17 0.57
C MET A 225 9.85 -12.81 -0.80
N GLY A 226 10.07 -11.97 -1.81
CA GLY A 226 10.33 -12.41 -3.19
C GLY A 226 11.83 -12.43 -3.50
N ALA A 227 12.16 -12.90 -4.71
CA ALA A 227 13.54 -12.88 -5.21
C ALA A 227 14.07 -11.47 -5.53
N ASP A 228 13.22 -10.45 -5.42
CA ASP A 228 13.64 -9.05 -5.39
C ASP A 228 14.43 -8.71 -4.12
N GLU A 229 14.26 -9.49 -3.05
CA GLU A 229 14.94 -9.32 -1.76
C GLU A 229 14.90 -7.85 -1.28
N THR A 230 13.74 -7.21 -1.39
CA THR A 230 13.54 -5.85 -0.86
C THR A 230 12.75 -5.90 0.45
N PRO A 231 13.00 -4.96 1.38
CA PRO A 231 12.26 -4.90 2.64
C PRO A 231 10.74 -4.92 2.43
N ARG A 232 10.03 -5.66 3.29
CA ARG A 232 8.56 -5.68 3.34
C ARG A 232 8.07 -4.84 4.51
N GLU A 233 7.07 -4.00 4.27
CA GLU A 233 6.51 -3.11 5.28
C GLU A 233 5.13 -3.63 5.73
N LEU A 234 4.86 -3.62 7.04
CA LEU A 234 3.58 -3.99 7.63
C LEU A 234 3.11 -2.95 8.65
N ILE A 235 1.86 -2.53 8.56
CA ILE A 235 1.19 -1.79 9.64
C ILE A 235 0.10 -2.68 10.21
N ALA A 236 0.14 -2.89 11.52
CA ALA A 236 -0.80 -3.73 12.24
C ALA A 236 -1.50 -2.92 13.33
N ALA A 237 -2.78 -2.64 13.13
CA ALA A 237 -3.64 -2.05 14.13
C ALA A 237 -4.20 -3.14 15.06
N LEU A 238 -3.89 -3.07 16.36
CA LEU A 238 -4.43 -3.99 17.36
C LEU A 238 -5.62 -3.34 18.05
N SER A 239 -6.77 -4.01 18.00
CA SER A 239 -7.96 -3.61 18.75
C SER A 239 -7.81 -4.00 20.21
N PRO A 240 -7.97 -3.09 21.19
CA PRO A 240 -8.29 -3.50 22.55
C PRO A 240 -9.49 -4.45 22.58
N GLU A 241 -9.56 -5.30 23.59
CA GLU A 241 -10.76 -6.08 23.85
C GLU A 241 -12.01 -5.20 23.88
N ILE A 242 -13.07 -5.67 23.21
CA ILE A 242 -14.33 -4.97 23.09
C ILE A 242 -15.48 -5.96 22.93
N LYS A 243 -16.60 -5.70 23.62
CA LYS A 243 -17.82 -6.52 23.52
C LYS A 243 -18.71 -6.06 22.37
N GLU A 244 -18.80 -4.74 22.22
CA GLU A 244 -19.50 -4.03 21.16
C GLU A 244 -18.78 -4.15 19.80
N PHE A 245 -19.26 -3.45 18.78
CA PHE A 245 -18.65 -3.46 17.46
C PHE A 245 -17.53 -2.43 17.34
N ARG A 246 -16.39 -2.86 16.81
CA ARG A 246 -15.32 -1.98 16.33
C ARG A 246 -14.96 -2.32 14.90
N ILE A 247 -14.85 -1.30 14.06
CA ILE A 247 -14.56 -1.40 12.65
C ILE A 247 -13.23 -0.70 12.42
N ILE A 248 -12.25 -1.43 11.89
CA ILE A 248 -10.90 -0.93 11.64
C ILE A 248 -10.63 -1.00 10.14
N LEU A 249 -10.37 0.14 9.53
CA LEU A 249 -9.92 0.30 8.17
C LEU A 249 -8.40 0.49 8.16
N THR A 250 -7.70 -0.28 7.33
CA THR A 250 -6.27 -0.12 7.02
C THR A 250 -6.08 -0.20 5.53
N TRP A 251 -5.14 0.56 4.96
CA TRP A 251 -4.81 0.51 3.54
C TRP A 251 -3.31 0.67 3.29
N GLY A 252 -2.88 0.42 2.07
CA GLY A 252 -1.51 0.62 1.63
C GLY A 252 -1.14 2.09 1.51
N SER A 253 0.05 2.37 0.94
CA SER A 253 0.54 3.75 0.85
C SER A 253 -0.26 4.67 -0.07
N ARG A 254 -1.12 4.11 -0.91
CA ARG A 254 -1.92 4.84 -1.90
C ARG A 254 -3.32 4.26 -1.99
N PRO A 255 -4.37 5.09 -2.19
CA PRO A 255 -4.33 6.55 -2.15
C PRO A 255 -3.96 7.04 -0.73
N ARG A 256 -3.54 8.31 -0.62
CA ARG A 256 -3.04 8.85 0.66
C ARG A 256 -4.10 8.91 1.74
N ASP A 257 -5.35 9.10 1.34
CA ASP A 257 -6.47 9.43 2.22
C ASP A 257 -7.72 8.64 1.83
N LEU A 258 -8.11 7.72 2.71
CA LEU A 258 -9.34 6.93 2.65
C LEU A 258 -10.16 7.19 3.92
N ASP A 259 -11.39 7.66 3.76
CA ASP A 259 -12.29 7.99 4.85
C ASP A 259 -13.27 6.84 5.17
N ALA A 260 -13.46 6.57 6.45
CA ALA A 260 -14.47 5.69 6.99
C ALA A 260 -15.81 6.43 7.14
N HIS A 261 -16.86 5.83 6.58
CA HIS A 261 -18.24 6.29 6.72
C HIS A 261 -19.07 5.25 7.44
N LEU A 262 -19.83 5.68 8.45
CA LEU A 262 -20.83 4.85 9.13
C LEU A 262 -22.16 5.59 9.16
N SER A 263 -23.21 4.98 8.62
CA SER A 263 -24.59 5.44 8.79
C SER A 263 -25.37 4.44 9.64
N GLY A 264 -26.44 4.89 10.30
CA GLY A 264 -27.30 4.01 11.09
C GLY A 264 -28.25 4.74 12.02
N PRO A 265 -29.01 4.00 12.85
CA PRO A 265 -29.95 4.58 13.81
C PRO A 265 -29.22 5.29 14.97
N ASP A 266 -29.64 6.51 15.30
CA ASP A 266 -29.18 7.21 16.51
C ASP A 266 -29.91 6.65 17.74
N PRO A 267 -29.19 6.14 18.77
CA PRO A 267 -29.76 5.73 20.04
C PRO A 267 -30.59 6.79 20.78
N ASP A 268 -30.36 8.06 20.48
CA ASP A 268 -31.07 9.19 21.07
C ASP A 268 -32.19 9.72 20.12
N GLY A 269 -32.36 9.12 18.94
CA GLY A 269 -33.49 9.27 18.03
C GLY A 269 -33.12 9.82 16.64
N GLY A 270 -33.65 9.19 15.58
CA GLY A 270 -33.36 9.54 14.18
C GLY A 270 -32.26 8.68 13.58
N ASP A 271 -31.64 9.16 12.50
CA ASP A 271 -30.53 8.50 11.81
C ASP A 271 -29.28 9.39 11.89
N PHE A 272 -28.10 8.78 11.87
CA PHE A 272 -26.81 9.46 11.81
C PHE A 272 -26.01 9.07 10.56
N HIS A 273 -25.04 9.91 10.23
CA HIS A 273 -23.98 9.60 9.26
C HIS A 273 -22.65 10.20 9.73
N ILE A 274 -21.74 9.35 10.17
CA ILE A 274 -20.42 9.72 10.70
C ILE A 274 -19.36 9.59 9.62
N TRP A 275 -18.50 10.59 9.55
CA TRP A 275 -17.29 10.69 8.70
C TRP A 275 -16.43 11.86 9.23
N TYR A 276 -15.24 12.08 8.67
CA TYR A 276 -14.25 13.01 9.24
C TYR A 276 -14.79 14.43 9.54
N ARG A 277 -15.74 14.96 8.73
CA ARG A 277 -16.36 16.28 8.99
C ARG A 277 -17.62 16.24 9.84
N ASN A 278 -18.19 15.08 10.12
CA ASN A 278 -19.39 14.92 10.94
C ASN A 278 -19.15 13.94 12.09
N LYS A 279 -18.34 14.39 13.05
CA LYS A 279 -18.03 13.67 14.29
C LYS A 279 -19.12 13.96 15.32
N TYR A 280 -20.28 13.35 15.13
CA TYR A 280 -21.41 13.50 16.04
C TYR A 280 -21.25 12.51 17.20
N PRO A 281 -21.10 12.96 18.46
CA PRO A 281 -20.95 12.06 19.60
C PRO A 281 -22.28 11.37 19.90
N ILE A 282 -22.29 10.05 19.87
CA ILE A 282 -23.48 9.24 20.17
C ILE A 282 -23.36 8.70 21.59
N GLY A 283 -24.39 8.94 22.43
CA GLY A 283 -24.35 8.52 23.84
C GLY A 283 -23.22 9.14 24.66
N GLY A 284 -22.74 10.34 24.26
CA GLY A 284 -21.69 11.08 24.95
C GLY A 284 -20.25 10.63 24.62
N LYS A 285 -20.06 9.80 23.59
CA LYS A 285 -18.74 9.38 23.09
C LYS A 285 -18.66 9.62 21.57
N ASP A 286 -17.49 10.03 21.09
CA ASP A 286 -17.21 10.01 19.66
C ASP A 286 -17.17 8.55 19.19
N PHE A 287 -17.83 8.26 18.06
CA PHE A 287 -17.79 6.93 17.45
C PHE A 287 -16.65 6.84 16.45
N LEU A 288 -16.12 7.97 15.95
CA LEU A 288 -14.87 8.01 15.18
C LEU A 288 -13.72 8.16 16.18
N ASP A 289 -13.23 7.02 16.67
CA ASP A 289 -12.16 7.00 17.67
C ASP A 289 -10.85 7.59 17.11
N ARG A 290 -10.60 7.40 15.81
CA ARG A 290 -9.45 7.95 15.09
C ARG A 290 -9.80 8.26 13.65
N ASP A 291 -9.38 9.45 13.26
CA ASP A 291 -9.40 10.03 11.92
C ASP A 291 -7.93 10.34 11.58
N ASP A 292 -7.38 9.70 10.56
CA ASP A 292 -5.98 9.91 10.15
C ASP A 292 -5.94 10.57 8.77
N THR A 293 -5.84 11.89 8.77
CA THR A 293 -5.78 12.70 7.54
C THR A 293 -4.39 12.74 6.91
N ASP A 294 -3.35 12.22 7.60
CA ASP A 294 -1.96 12.53 7.29
C ASP A 294 -1.07 11.29 7.02
N LYS A 295 -1.55 10.03 7.18
CA LYS A 295 -0.89 8.78 6.70
C LYS A 295 -1.70 7.47 6.88
N TYR A 296 -1.15 6.39 6.27
CA TYR A 296 -1.44 4.93 6.20
C TYR A 296 -2.47 4.21 7.11
N GLY A 297 -3.51 4.88 7.61
CA GLY A 297 -4.42 4.35 8.61
C GLY A 297 -3.71 3.91 9.92
N PRO A 298 -4.41 3.18 10.80
CA PRO A 298 -5.82 2.82 10.71
C PRO A 298 -6.78 3.99 10.92
N GLU A 299 -7.95 3.92 10.29
CA GLU A 299 -9.14 4.61 10.78
C GLU A 299 -10.02 3.64 11.55
N THR A 300 -10.56 4.09 12.68
CA THR A 300 -11.33 3.23 13.58
C THR A 300 -12.63 3.88 13.98
N ILE A 301 -13.73 3.12 13.79
CA ILE A 301 -15.07 3.47 14.27
C ILE A 301 -15.53 2.44 15.29
N THR A 302 -15.98 2.87 16.47
CA THR A 302 -16.58 2.00 17.49
C THR A 302 -18.05 2.35 17.72
N ILE A 303 -18.93 1.35 17.66
CA ILE A 303 -20.36 1.48 17.95
C ILE A 303 -20.59 1.15 19.43
N TYR A 304 -20.43 2.14 20.32
CA TYR A 304 -20.51 1.93 21.78
C TYR A 304 -21.92 1.61 22.31
N LYS A 305 -22.96 2.05 21.61
CA LYS A 305 -24.36 1.90 22.00
C LYS A 305 -25.17 1.55 20.76
N PRO A 306 -25.25 0.27 20.35
CA PRO A 306 -26.05 -0.11 19.20
C PRO A 306 -27.55 0.12 19.51
N ALA A 307 -28.19 1.00 18.75
CA ALA A 307 -29.63 1.13 18.61
C ALA A 307 -30.21 0.10 17.62
N VAL A 308 -31.51 -0.14 17.73
CA VAL A 308 -32.26 -1.02 16.81
C VAL A 308 -32.33 -0.37 15.43
N GLY A 309 -31.88 -1.10 14.41
CA GLY A 309 -31.87 -0.68 13.01
C GLY A 309 -30.65 -1.25 12.29
N SER A 310 -30.51 -0.91 11.01
CA SER A 310 -29.36 -1.31 10.19
C SER A 310 -28.27 -0.24 10.20
N TYR A 311 -27.02 -0.69 10.26
CA TYR A 311 -25.83 0.16 10.10
C TYR A 311 -25.14 -0.16 8.80
N TYR A 312 -24.70 0.85 8.07
CA TYR A 312 -23.97 0.67 6.81
C TYR A 312 -22.59 1.28 6.92
N TYR A 313 -21.57 0.49 6.58
CA TYR A 313 -20.19 0.93 6.59
C TYR A 313 -19.64 1.01 5.16
N SER A 314 -19.04 2.15 4.84
CA SER A 314 -18.43 2.43 3.55
C SER A 314 -17.06 3.09 3.70
N VAL A 315 -16.20 2.92 2.69
CA VAL A 315 -14.88 3.56 2.60
C VAL A 315 -14.87 4.48 1.39
N TYR A 316 -14.45 5.73 1.57
CA TYR A 316 -14.44 6.74 0.53
C TYR A 316 -13.00 7.18 0.17
N ASP A 317 -12.67 7.19 -1.11
CA ASP A 317 -11.38 7.68 -1.62
C ASP A 317 -11.43 9.20 -1.80
N TYR A 318 -11.12 9.92 -0.71
CA TYR A 318 -11.11 11.37 -0.69
C TYR A 318 -10.03 11.95 -1.61
N SER A 319 -8.88 11.30 -1.67
CA SER A 319 -7.77 11.68 -2.56
C SER A 319 -8.20 11.76 -4.03
N ASN A 320 -9.10 10.87 -4.46
CA ASN A 320 -9.56 10.77 -5.85
C ASN A 320 -11.04 11.08 -6.02
N LYS A 321 -11.65 11.83 -5.09
CA LYS A 321 -13.09 12.13 -5.05
C LYS A 321 -13.70 12.67 -6.35
N SER A 322 -12.93 13.40 -7.17
CA SER A 322 -13.39 13.96 -8.44
C SER A 322 -13.18 13.05 -9.65
N LYS A 323 -12.44 11.94 -9.52
CA LYS A 323 -12.02 11.08 -10.62
C LYS A 323 -12.96 9.88 -10.80
N LYS A 324 -14.09 10.06 -11.50
CA LYS A 324 -15.12 9.02 -11.71
C LYS A 324 -14.62 7.67 -12.27
N ARG A 325 -13.52 7.68 -13.03
CA ARG A 325 -12.97 6.47 -13.65
C ARG A 325 -11.72 5.95 -12.95
N SER A 326 -11.34 6.54 -11.82
CA SER A 326 -10.19 6.12 -11.01
C SER A 326 -10.37 4.68 -10.54
N LYS A 327 -9.26 3.93 -10.58
CA LYS A 327 -9.14 2.61 -9.95
C LYS A 327 -8.34 2.67 -8.63
N HIS A 328 -7.94 3.86 -8.15
CA HIS A 328 -7.01 4.00 -7.03
C HIS A 328 -7.55 3.33 -5.75
N LEU A 329 -8.84 3.53 -5.41
CA LEU A 329 -9.50 2.81 -4.32
C LEU A 329 -9.36 1.29 -4.44
N SER A 330 -9.62 0.71 -5.62
CA SER A 330 -9.52 -0.75 -5.82
C SER A 330 -8.08 -1.30 -5.78
N ARG A 331 -7.08 -0.42 -5.86
CA ARG A 331 -5.66 -0.77 -5.76
C ARG A 331 -5.08 -0.41 -4.40
N SER A 332 -5.90 0.09 -3.49
CA SER A 332 -5.43 0.61 -2.21
C SER A 332 -4.94 -0.44 -1.23
N ASN A 333 -5.21 -1.72 -1.52
CA ASN A 333 -5.08 -2.81 -0.55
C ASN A 333 -5.87 -2.54 0.75
N ALA A 334 -6.93 -1.71 0.66
CA ALA A 334 -7.79 -1.44 1.80
C ALA A 334 -8.43 -2.72 2.31
N THR A 335 -8.33 -2.92 3.63
CA THR A 335 -8.91 -4.02 4.38
C THR A 335 -9.73 -3.44 5.51
N VAL A 336 -10.92 -3.99 5.71
CA VAL A 336 -11.82 -3.63 6.81
C VAL A 336 -12.04 -4.84 7.69
N LYS A 337 -11.70 -4.72 8.98
CA LYS A 337 -11.90 -5.77 9.99
C LYS A 337 -12.95 -5.32 10.99
N VAL A 338 -13.92 -6.19 11.24
CA VAL A 338 -14.99 -5.96 12.22
C VAL A 338 -14.75 -6.85 13.43
N TYR A 339 -14.62 -6.24 14.59
CA TYR A 339 -14.39 -6.88 15.88
C TYR A 339 -15.62 -6.74 16.78
N GLY A 340 -15.80 -7.71 17.67
CA GLY A 340 -16.78 -7.66 18.75
C GLY A 340 -16.77 -8.96 19.53
N GLN A 341 -17.34 -8.97 20.73
CA GLN A 341 -17.26 -10.11 21.65
C GLN A 341 -15.82 -10.63 21.83
N ASN A 342 -14.84 -9.72 21.89
CA ASN A 342 -13.40 -10.00 22.01
C ASN A 342 -12.82 -10.89 20.89
N LYS A 343 -13.41 -10.88 19.69
CA LYS A 343 -12.93 -11.64 18.53
C LYS A 343 -13.09 -10.86 17.22
N LEU A 344 -12.40 -11.32 16.18
CA LEU A 344 -12.67 -10.90 14.80
C LEU A 344 -13.97 -11.56 14.33
N LEU A 345 -14.95 -10.75 13.92
CA LEU A 345 -16.26 -11.18 13.44
C LEU A 345 -16.28 -11.31 11.90
N ALA A 346 -15.66 -10.36 11.20
CA ALA A 346 -15.59 -10.35 9.73
C ALA A 346 -14.35 -9.60 9.23
N SER A 347 -13.91 -9.92 8.02
CA SER A 347 -12.82 -9.23 7.32
C SER A 347 -13.19 -9.08 5.85
N PHE A 348 -12.95 -7.90 5.29
CA PHE A 348 -13.26 -7.56 3.91
C PHE A 348 -12.04 -6.94 3.24
N GLU A 349 -11.82 -7.28 1.98
CA GLU A 349 -10.80 -6.68 1.11
C GLU A 349 -11.47 -5.90 0.00
N VAL A 350 -10.92 -4.74 -0.35
CA VAL A 350 -11.47 -3.92 -1.43
C VAL A 350 -11.50 -4.71 -2.75
N PRO A 351 -12.63 -4.72 -3.49
CA PRO A 351 -12.71 -5.38 -4.78
C PRO A 351 -11.69 -4.82 -5.78
N ALA A 352 -10.82 -5.69 -6.30
CA ALA A 352 -9.77 -5.31 -7.25
C ALA A 352 -10.33 -4.87 -8.61
N ASN A 353 -9.57 -4.00 -9.30
CA ASN A 353 -9.85 -3.54 -10.68
C ASN A 353 -11.18 -2.81 -10.90
N MET A 354 -11.79 -2.30 -9.82
CA MET A 354 -13.04 -1.55 -9.88
C MET A 354 -12.80 -0.06 -10.12
N LYS A 355 -13.72 0.58 -10.84
CA LYS A 355 -13.74 2.03 -11.02
C LYS A 355 -14.72 2.65 -10.04
N GLY A 356 -14.27 3.65 -9.30
CA GLY A 356 -15.10 4.28 -8.29
C GLY A 356 -14.27 5.02 -7.24
N ASN A 357 -14.97 5.72 -6.37
CA ASN A 357 -14.42 6.40 -5.20
C ASN A 357 -15.12 5.99 -3.90
N CYS A 358 -16.11 5.10 -3.95
CA CYS A 358 -16.81 4.62 -2.76
C CYS A 358 -16.84 3.09 -2.78
N TRP A 359 -16.47 2.48 -1.67
CA TRP A 359 -16.58 1.05 -1.41
C TRP A 359 -17.62 0.84 -0.31
N HIS A 360 -18.79 0.33 -0.69
CA HIS A 360 -19.81 -0.12 0.25
C HIS A 360 -19.43 -1.50 0.76
N VAL A 361 -19.06 -1.59 2.05
CA VAL A 361 -18.38 -2.77 2.59
C VAL A 361 -19.39 -3.79 3.10
N PHE A 362 -20.19 -3.41 4.10
CA PHE A 362 -21.15 -4.30 4.76
C PHE A 362 -22.29 -3.53 5.40
N GLU A 363 -23.34 -4.28 5.73
CA GLU A 363 -24.42 -3.90 6.63
C GLU A 363 -24.29 -4.68 7.95
N ILE A 364 -24.56 -4.05 9.10
CA ILE A 364 -24.93 -4.75 10.34
C ILE A 364 -26.44 -4.63 10.47
N ASN A 365 -27.16 -5.73 10.30
CA ASN A 365 -28.63 -5.71 10.32
C ASN A 365 -29.19 -5.60 11.75
N GLU A 366 -30.52 -5.49 11.88
CA GLU A 366 -31.21 -5.42 13.18
C GLU A 366 -30.93 -6.60 14.13
N SER A 367 -30.52 -7.76 13.58
CA SER A 367 -30.13 -8.95 14.34
C SER A 367 -28.64 -8.97 14.70
N HIS A 368 -27.91 -7.88 14.43
CA HIS A 368 -26.47 -7.75 14.59
C HIS A 368 -25.64 -8.72 13.73
N GLU A 369 -26.20 -9.19 12.61
CA GLU A 369 -25.49 -10.00 11.63
C GLU A 369 -24.77 -9.09 10.63
N ILE A 370 -23.52 -9.43 10.32
CA ILE A 370 -22.71 -8.69 9.34
C ILE A 370 -22.99 -9.28 7.94
N ILE A 371 -23.66 -8.50 7.09
CA ILE A 371 -24.03 -8.87 5.72
C ILE A 371 -23.06 -8.18 4.74
N PRO A 372 -22.28 -8.93 3.96
CA PRO A 372 -21.41 -8.35 2.94
C PRO A 372 -22.21 -7.59 1.88
N ILE A 373 -21.80 -6.36 1.57
CA ILE A 373 -22.22 -5.62 0.37
C ILE A 373 -21.11 -5.75 -0.68
N ASN A 374 -19.89 -5.35 -0.30
CA ASN A 374 -18.65 -5.45 -1.04
C ASN A 374 -18.70 -4.96 -2.50
N ILE A 375 -19.25 -3.77 -2.71
CA ILE A 375 -19.42 -3.13 -4.03
C ILE A 375 -18.67 -1.82 -4.09
N VAL A 376 -17.99 -1.57 -5.22
CA VAL A 376 -17.33 -0.29 -5.51
C VAL A 376 -18.12 0.46 -6.59
N ASP A 377 -18.44 1.72 -6.33
CA ASP A 377 -19.07 2.61 -7.27
C ASP A 377 -18.57 4.07 -7.17
N PHE A 378 -19.23 4.99 -7.87
CA PHE A 378 -18.90 6.41 -7.81
C PHE A 378 -19.99 7.22 -7.12
N VAL A 379 -19.62 7.86 -6.02
CA VAL A 379 -20.44 8.81 -5.28
C VAL A 379 -19.94 10.24 -5.50
N LYS A 380 -20.85 11.11 -5.97
CA LYS A 380 -20.53 12.51 -6.31
C LYS A 380 -20.24 13.38 -5.09
N LYS A 381 -20.87 13.07 -3.96
CA LYS A 381 -20.81 13.81 -2.71
C LYS A 381 -20.81 12.82 -1.56
N GLU A 382 -19.78 12.83 -0.74
CA GLU A 382 -19.63 11.89 0.39
C GLU A 382 -20.82 11.97 1.37
N GLN A 383 -21.51 13.12 1.45
CA GLN A 383 -22.73 13.30 2.26
C GLN A 383 -23.93 12.45 1.80
N ASN A 384 -23.84 11.86 0.61
CA ASN A 384 -24.88 11.00 0.05
C ASN A 384 -24.56 9.51 0.22
N ILE A 385 -23.43 9.16 0.87
CA ILE A 385 -23.10 7.77 1.17
C ILE A 385 -24.09 7.30 2.23
N GLN A 386 -24.90 6.31 1.86
CA GLN A 386 -25.82 5.63 2.77
C GLN A 386 -25.24 4.28 3.15
#